data_AF-A0A167CWB7-F1
#
_entry.id   AF-A0A167CWB7-F1
#
_cell.length_a   1.000
_cell.length_b   1.000
_cell.length_c   1.000
_cell.angle_alpha   90.00
_cell.angle_beta   90.00
_cell.angle_gamma   90.00
#
_symmetry.space_group_name_H-M   'P 1'
#
loop_
_entity.id
_entity.type
_entity.pdbx_description
1 polymer ?
#
loop_
_entity_poly.entity_id
_entity_poly.type
_entity_poly.pdbx_seq_one_letter_code
_entity_poly.pdbx_strand_id
1 'polypeptide(L)'
;MSYLINANKPISSANELQNENAQYTELAESEYQIPIVWMMFFNTDDFIETKIEYVDGQGNEHFDTISLPCTTVENAIENIKNSQVFFEELFKEPQIALGYLDKTIELFKELDHKYLILDASEYFLMNIEKSEWSLFQKAFSRDENAKTYLFNYSGYVEGIQPYPIEEFYSDPYLNDPDRVNNSTSLNASFVDISSRIKYPFNQTEPETANTTKKVNKKWWEFWKS
;
A
#
# COMPACT_ATOMS: atom_id res chain seq x y z
N MET A 1 -8.88 0.27 3.25
CA MET A 1 -7.88 0.14 2.16
C MET A 1 -6.48 0.12 2.75
N SER A 2 -5.45 -0.18 1.95
CA SER A 2 -4.04 -0.06 2.34
C SER A 2 -3.26 0.67 1.27
N TYR A 3 -2.31 1.50 1.68
CA TYR A 3 -1.50 2.32 0.78
C TYR A 3 -0.02 2.09 1.01
N LEU A 4 0.74 2.04 -0.09
CA LEU A 4 2.18 2.15 -0.07
C LEU A 4 2.59 3.58 -0.45
N ILE A 5 3.33 4.24 0.43
CA ILE A 5 3.63 5.66 0.33
C ILE A 5 5.14 5.88 0.36
N ASN A 6 5.64 6.77 -0.50
CA ASN A 6 7.00 7.29 -0.44
C ASN A 6 6.97 8.72 0.13
N ALA A 7 7.64 8.98 1.25
CA ALA A 7 7.52 10.24 1.96
C ALA A 7 8.88 10.84 2.36
N ASN A 8 8.87 12.16 2.57
CA ASN A 8 10.05 12.90 3.00
C ASN A 8 10.31 12.85 4.52
N LYS A 9 9.36 12.33 5.30
CA LYS A 9 9.43 12.20 6.77
C LYS A 9 9.20 10.75 7.23
N PRO A 10 9.78 10.35 8.38
CA PRO A 10 9.58 9.04 8.99
C PRO A 10 8.27 8.99 9.78
N ILE A 11 7.13 9.05 9.09
CA ILE A 11 5.77 9.04 9.65
C ILE A 11 5.02 7.86 9.02
N SER A 12 4.17 7.16 9.76
CA SER A 12 3.61 5.86 9.34
C SER A 12 2.15 5.90 8.86
N SER A 13 1.53 7.08 8.79
CA SER A 13 0.22 7.24 8.14
C SER A 13 0.14 8.47 7.25
N ALA A 14 -0.71 8.38 6.23
CA ALA A 14 -1.06 9.48 5.35
C ALA A 14 -1.72 10.63 6.14
N ASN A 15 -2.55 10.32 7.14
CA ASN A 15 -3.22 11.33 7.95
C ASN A 15 -2.21 12.19 8.73
N GLU A 16 -1.24 11.57 9.41
CA GLU A 16 -0.19 12.29 10.11
C GLU A 16 0.72 13.08 9.14
N LEU A 17 1.04 12.51 7.97
CA LEU A 17 1.76 13.22 6.91
C LEU A 17 1.03 14.49 6.45
N GLN A 18 -0.29 14.41 6.26
CA GLN A 18 -1.12 15.55 5.87
C GLN A 18 -1.18 16.61 6.97
N ASN A 19 -1.38 16.21 8.23
CA ASN A 19 -1.40 17.11 9.38
C ASN A 19 -0.08 17.87 9.55
N GLU A 20 1.03 17.21 9.22
CA GLU A 20 2.36 17.81 9.25
C GLU A 20 2.76 18.57 7.96
N ASN A 21 1.86 18.66 6.98
CA ASN A 21 2.12 19.21 5.65
C ASN A 21 3.40 18.63 5.01
N ALA A 22 3.60 17.32 5.18
CA ALA A 22 4.72 16.58 4.64
C ALA A 22 4.57 16.35 3.13
N GLN A 23 5.69 16.10 2.46
CA GLN A 23 5.67 15.74 1.04
C GLN A 23 5.70 14.23 0.91
N TYR A 24 4.75 13.70 0.16
CA TYR A 24 4.69 12.27 -0.09
C TYR A 24 4.03 11.97 -1.43
N THR A 25 4.27 10.75 -1.90
CA THR A 25 3.71 10.21 -3.14
C THR A 25 3.06 8.87 -2.82
N GLU A 26 1.81 8.71 -3.23
CA GLU A 26 1.14 7.40 -3.20
C GLU A 26 1.67 6.55 -4.34
N LEU A 27 2.30 5.42 -3.99
CA LEU A 27 2.91 4.52 -4.95
C LEU A 27 1.92 3.48 -5.43
N ALA A 28 1.09 2.95 -4.53
CA ALA A 28 0.12 1.92 -4.84
C ALA A 28 -0.97 1.87 -3.76
N GLU A 29 -2.13 1.36 -4.16
CA GLU A 29 -3.27 1.10 -3.27
C GLU A 29 -3.73 -0.35 -3.43
N SER A 30 -4.32 -0.90 -2.37
CA SER A 30 -4.90 -2.23 -2.38
C SER A 30 -6.18 -2.27 -1.55
N GLU A 31 -7.23 -2.78 -2.15
CA GLU A 31 -8.53 -2.96 -1.52
C GLU A 31 -8.59 -4.34 -0.85
N TYR A 32 -9.00 -4.38 0.42
CA TYR A 32 -9.29 -5.61 1.20
C TYR A 32 -8.13 -6.62 1.37
N GLN A 33 -6.94 -6.34 0.86
CA GLN A 33 -5.74 -7.17 1.04
C GLN A 33 -4.47 -6.32 1.07
N ILE A 34 -3.38 -6.90 1.56
CA ILE A 34 -2.04 -6.29 1.55
C ILE A 34 -1.10 -7.24 0.80
N PRO A 35 -0.53 -6.83 -0.35
CA PRO A 35 0.39 -7.67 -1.10
C PRO A 35 1.56 -8.17 -0.24
N ILE A 36 1.92 -9.45 -0.38
CA ILE A 36 3.02 -10.09 0.35
C ILE A 36 4.32 -9.32 0.10
N VAL A 37 4.56 -8.90 -1.13
CA VAL A 37 5.76 -8.13 -1.48
C VAL A 37 5.85 -6.80 -0.75
N TRP A 38 4.73 -6.14 -0.42
CA TRP A 38 4.76 -4.92 0.39
C TRP A 38 5.22 -5.22 1.81
N MET A 39 4.75 -6.32 2.39
CA MET A 39 5.18 -6.74 3.73
C MET A 39 6.68 -7.08 3.77
N MET A 40 7.26 -7.52 2.64
CA MET A 40 8.70 -7.81 2.54
C MET A 40 9.59 -6.56 2.52
N PHE A 41 9.04 -5.36 2.34
CA PHE A 41 9.82 -4.13 2.40
C PHE A 41 10.21 -3.75 3.83
N PHE A 42 9.57 -4.33 4.84
CA PHE A 42 9.68 -3.92 6.23
C PHE A 42 10.08 -5.11 7.13
N ASN A 43 10.60 -4.79 8.32
CA ASN A 43 10.87 -5.68 9.43
C ASN A 43 9.98 -5.31 10.62
N THR A 44 9.97 -6.18 11.64
CA THR A 44 9.32 -5.88 12.93
C THR A 44 9.83 -4.60 13.58
N ASP A 45 11.10 -4.25 13.39
CA ASP A 45 11.73 -3.07 14.00
C ASP A 45 11.41 -1.75 13.28
N ASP A 46 10.77 -1.82 12.10
CA ASP A 46 10.32 -0.65 11.34
C ASP A 46 8.98 -0.09 11.83
N PHE A 47 8.35 -0.74 12.82
CA PHE A 47 7.05 -0.34 13.34
C PHE A 47 7.15 0.88 14.26
N ILE A 48 6.38 1.91 13.95
CA ILE A 48 6.25 3.12 14.77
C ILE A 48 4.79 3.33 15.17
N GLU A 49 4.58 3.87 16.38
CA GLU A 49 3.24 4.18 16.87
C GLU A 49 2.60 5.29 16.05
N THR A 50 1.33 5.12 15.74
CA THR A 50 0.51 5.99 14.90
C THR A 50 -0.84 6.18 15.57
N LYS A 51 -1.40 7.38 15.47
CA LYS A 51 -2.78 7.64 15.88
C LYS A 51 -3.71 7.48 14.68
N ILE A 52 -4.74 6.67 14.85
CA ILE A 52 -5.86 6.57 13.90
C ILE A 52 -7.06 7.29 14.48
N GLU A 53 -7.49 8.34 13.78
CA GLU A 53 -8.67 9.12 14.16
C GLU A 53 -9.89 8.58 13.41
N TYR A 54 -11.00 8.37 14.12
CA TYR A 54 -12.25 7.90 13.54
C TYR A 54 -13.45 8.52 14.24
N VAL A 55 -14.58 8.58 13.54
CA VAL A 55 -15.83 9.13 14.06
C VAL A 55 -16.81 8.00 14.36
N ASP A 56 -17.38 7.97 15.56
CA ASP A 56 -18.38 6.97 15.94
C ASP A 56 -19.75 7.21 15.27
N GLY A 57 -20.68 6.27 15.47
CA GLY A 57 -22.05 6.39 14.94
C GLY A 57 -22.87 7.55 15.52
N GLN A 58 -22.36 8.27 16.53
CA GLN A 58 -22.96 9.45 17.14
C GLN A 58 -22.27 10.75 16.70
N GLY A 59 -21.22 10.68 15.88
CA GLY A 59 -20.48 11.85 15.41
C GLY A 59 -19.37 12.32 16.36
N ASN A 60 -19.00 11.55 17.38
CA ASN A 60 -17.88 11.91 18.26
C ASN A 60 -16.56 11.41 17.66
N GLU A 61 -15.53 12.25 17.75
CA GLU A 61 -14.16 11.91 17.39
C GLU A 61 -13.54 11.02 18.46
N HIS A 62 -12.95 9.92 18.02
CA HIS A 62 -12.15 9.01 18.83
C HIS A 62 -10.79 8.84 18.17
N PHE A 63 -9.82 8.42 18.96
CA PHE A 63 -8.55 7.97 18.43
C PHE A 63 -8.16 6.65 19.07
N ASP A 64 -7.48 5.83 18.28
CA ASP A 64 -6.76 4.67 18.75
C ASP A 64 -5.28 4.76 18.37
N THR A 65 -4.44 4.07 19.13
CA THR A 65 -3.02 3.94 18.80
C THR A 65 -2.78 2.56 18.20
N ILE A 66 -2.17 2.54 17.02
CA ILE A 66 -1.69 1.34 16.35
C ILE A 66 -0.20 1.48 16.05
N SER A 67 0.44 0.39 15.66
CA SER A 67 1.80 0.44 15.12
C SER A 67 1.76 0.08 13.65
N LEU A 68 2.34 0.93 12.81
CA LEU A 68 2.43 0.75 11.36
C LEU A 68 3.89 0.85 10.89
N PRO A 69 4.30 0.14 9.83
CA PRO A 69 5.70 0.09 9.44
C PRO A 69 6.10 1.29 8.58
N CYS A 70 7.22 1.89 8.93
CA CYS A 70 7.89 2.96 8.21
C CYS A 70 9.40 2.69 8.19
N THR A 71 9.98 2.58 7.01
CA THR A 71 11.42 2.34 6.84
C THR A 71 12.03 3.31 5.83
N THR A 72 13.32 3.20 5.56
CA THR A 72 13.95 3.96 4.47
C THR A 72 13.88 3.18 3.16
N VAL A 73 13.86 3.88 2.03
CA VAL A 73 13.93 3.25 0.70
C VAL A 73 15.17 2.35 0.57
N GLU A 74 16.30 2.77 1.14
CA GLU A 74 17.54 1.97 1.18
C GLU A 74 17.33 0.65 1.95
N ASN A 75 16.78 0.72 3.16
CA ASN A 75 16.47 -0.47 3.96
C ASN A 75 15.43 -1.36 3.29
N ALA A 76 14.41 -0.79 2.65
CA ALA A 76 13.39 -1.56 1.92
C ALA A 76 14.01 -2.39 0.78
N ILE A 77 14.98 -1.81 0.06
CA ILE A 77 15.73 -2.52 -0.99
C ILE A 77 16.60 -3.63 -0.41
N GLU A 78 17.27 -3.39 0.72
CA GLU A 78 18.03 -4.45 1.41
C GLU A 78 17.11 -5.56 1.92
N ASN A 79 15.99 -5.18 2.52
CA ASN A 79 14.97 -6.08 3.06
C ASN A 79 14.43 -7.03 1.98
N ILE A 80 14.03 -6.51 0.82
CA ILE A 80 13.51 -7.37 -0.25
C ILE A 80 14.60 -8.30 -0.82
N LYS A 81 15.83 -7.82 -0.97
CA LYS A 81 16.97 -8.66 -1.42
C LYS A 81 17.28 -9.77 -0.44
N ASN A 82 17.25 -9.47 0.86
CA ASN A 82 17.49 -10.43 1.93
C ASN A 82 16.31 -11.38 2.15
N SER A 83 15.12 -11.03 1.67
CA SER A 83 13.92 -11.87 1.77
C SER A 83 13.89 -13.01 0.76
N GLN A 84 14.85 -13.08 -0.18
CA GLN A 84 14.87 -14.08 -1.24
C GLN A 84 14.69 -15.51 -0.70
N VAL A 85 15.54 -15.93 0.25
CA VAL A 85 15.50 -17.30 0.80
C VAL A 85 14.15 -17.60 1.47
N PHE A 86 13.67 -16.66 2.29
CA PHE A 86 12.38 -16.79 2.94
C PHE A 86 11.22 -16.89 1.92
N PHE A 87 11.28 -16.10 0.85
CA PHE A 87 10.30 -16.14 -0.23
C PHE A 87 10.34 -17.48 -0.98
N GLU A 88 11.52 -18.01 -1.27
CA GLU A 88 11.69 -19.32 -1.89
C GLU A 88 11.12 -20.45 -1.01
N GLU A 89 11.27 -20.37 0.31
CA GLU A 89 10.72 -21.33 1.26
C GLU A 89 9.18 -21.23 1.41
N LEU A 90 8.63 -20.03 1.26
CA LEU A 90 7.18 -19.80 1.36
C LEU A 90 6.39 -20.46 0.22
N PHE A 91 6.96 -20.51 -0.98
CA PHE A 91 6.25 -20.90 -2.20
C PHE A 91 6.82 -22.19 -2.83
N LYS A 92 5.94 -23.03 -3.36
CA LYS A 92 6.35 -24.30 -4.01
C LYS A 92 7.14 -24.11 -5.31
N GLU A 93 7.03 -22.94 -5.92
CA GLU A 93 7.58 -22.62 -7.25
C GLU A 93 8.38 -21.31 -7.14
N PRO A 94 9.58 -21.37 -6.53
CA PRO A 94 10.35 -20.18 -6.16
C PRO A 94 10.64 -19.29 -7.37
N GLN A 95 10.93 -19.87 -8.54
CA GLN A 95 11.27 -19.11 -9.74
C GLN A 95 10.18 -18.12 -10.17
N ILE A 96 8.89 -18.49 -10.02
CA ILE A 96 7.79 -17.58 -10.33
C ILE A 96 7.77 -16.44 -9.31
N ALA A 97 7.88 -16.78 -8.03
CA ALA A 97 7.82 -15.83 -6.93
C ALA A 97 9.00 -14.82 -6.98
N LEU A 98 10.20 -15.28 -7.32
CA LEU A 98 11.39 -14.45 -7.53
C LEU A 98 11.21 -13.43 -8.64
N GLY A 99 10.51 -13.78 -9.72
CA GLY A 99 10.18 -12.82 -10.78
C GLY A 99 9.42 -11.59 -10.27
N TYR A 100 8.55 -11.76 -9.27
CA TYR A 100 7.86 -10.66 -8.60
C TYR A 100 8.81 -9.80 -7.75
N LEU A 101 9.75 -10.41 -7.03
CA LEU A 101 10.75 -9.65 -6.25
C LEU A 101 11.66 -8.82 -7.17
N ASP A 102 12.17 -9.42 -8.25
CA ASP A 102 13.07 -8.75 -9.19
C ASP A 102 12.41 -7.55 -9.86
N LYS A 103 11.17 -7.73 -10.35
CA LYS A 103 10.39 -6.63 -10.92
C LYS A 103 10.15 -5.52 -9.89
N THR A 104 9.93 -5.90 -8.64
CA THR A 104 9.67 -4.94 -7.56
C THR A 104 10.90 -4.09 -7.25
N ILE A 105 12.10 -4.67 -7.22
CA ILE A 105 13.37 -3.93 -6.99
C ILE A 105 13.57 -2.83 -8.04
N GLU A 106 13.20 -3.09 -9.30
CA GLU A 106 13.33 -2.10 -10.37
C GLU A 106 12.44 -0.86 -10.13
N LEU A 107 11.27 -1.03 -9.51
CA LEU A 107 10.33 0.06 -9.23
C LEU A 107 10.86 1.05 -8.17
N PHE A 108 11.80 0.63 -7.32
CA PHE A 108 12.41 1.50 -6.31
C PHE A 108 13.37 2.55 -6.87
N LYS A 109 13.85 2.40 -8.10
CA LYS A 109 14.78 3.35 -8.74
C LYS A 109 14.14 4.71 -9.02
N GLU A 110 12.82 4.79 -8.93
CA GLU A 110 12.00 5.92 -9.35
C GLU A 110 11.34 6.66 -8.18
N LEU A 111 11.83 6.45 -6.96
CA LEU A 111 11.26 7.06 -5.75
C LEU A 111 11.92 8.41 -5.43
N ASP A 112 11.09 9.42 -5.16
CA ASP A 112 11.51 10.82 -4.99
C ASP A 112 11.93 11.14 -3.54
N HIS A 113 11.57 10.29 -2.59
CA HIS A 113 11.73 10.56 -1.16
C HIS A 113 12.43 9.42 -0.41
N LYS A 114 12.92 9.73 0.80
CA LYS A 114 13.77 8.84 1.58
C LYS A 114 13.01 7.69 2.26
N TYR A 115 11.77 7.90 2.66
CA TYR A 115 11.03 6.95 3.49
C TYR A 115 9.99 6.18 2.69
N LEU A 116 9.77 4.93 3.05
CA LEU A 116 8.71 4.08 2.55
C LEU A 116 7.78 3.72 3.73
N ILE A 117 6.48 3.76 3.49
CA ILE A 117 5.45 3.62 4.51
C ILE A 117 4.38 2.68 3.98
N LEU A 118 3.90 1.79 4.84
CA LEU A 118 2.68 1.03 4.60
C LEU A 118 1.59 1.54 5.54
N ASP A 119 0.71 2.39 5.00
CA ASP A 119 -0.47 2.84 5.74
C ASP A 119 -1.60 1.81 5.58
N ALA A 120 -1.78 0.99 6.62
CA ALA A 120 -2.85 -0.01 6.70
C ALA A 120 -3.96 0.40 7.68
N SER A 121 -4.05 1.69 8.05
CA SER A 121 -4.98 2.19 9.08
C SER A 121 -6.44 1.82 8.78
N GLU A 122 -6.90 2.05 7.56
CA GLU A 122 -8.27 1.69 7.17
C GLU A 122 -8.46 0.17 7.10
N TYR A 123 -7.45 -0.58 6.68
CA TYR A 123 -7.52 -2.04 6.67
C TYR A 123 -7.77 -2.59 8.09
N PHE A 124 -7.10 -2.02 9.10
CA PHE A 124 -7.31 -2.37 10.50
C PHE A 124 -8.74 -2.06 10.95
N LEU A 125 -9.24 -0.85 10.66
CA LEU A 125 -10.58 -0.43 11.05
C LEU A 125 -11.69 -1.29 10.42
N MET A 126 -11.46 -1.85 9.23
CA MET A 126 -12.48 -2.56 8.47
C MET A 126 -12.37 -4.09 8.55
N ASN A 127 -11.17 -4.65 8.73
CA ASN A 127 -10.92 -6.08 8.50
C ASN A 127 -10.30 -6.80 9.70
N ILE A 128 -9.80 -6.09 10.71
CA ILE A 128 -9.13 -6.71 11.85
C ILE A 128 -9.83 -6.29 13.15
N GLU A 129 -10.21 -7.28 13.95
CA GLU A 129 -10.68 -7.03 15.30
C GLU A 129 -9.61 -6.31 16.12
N LYS A 130 -10.00 -5.31 16.92
CA LYS A 130 -9.06 -4.47 17.67
C LYS A 130 -8.11 -5.26 18.58
N SER A 131 -8.58 -6.38 19.14
CA SER A 131 -7.75 -7.27 19.96
C SER A 131 -6.63 -7.96 19.18
N GLU A 132 -6.73 -8.01 17.86
CA GLU A 132 -5.81 -8.73 16.96
C GLU A 132 -4.85 -7.79 16.22
N TRP A 133 -4.96 -6.47 16.37
CA TRP A 133 -4.09 -5.50 15.71
C TRP A 133 -2.59 -5.74 15.97
N SER A 134 -2.24 -6.18 17.18
CA SER A 134 -0.85 -6.55 17.52
C SER A 134 -0.31 -7.75 16.74
N LEU A 135 -1.18 -8.61 16.19
CA LEU A 135 -0.79 -9.77 15.40
C LEU A 135 -0.28 -9.39 14.01
N PHE A 136 -0.58 -8.20 13.52
CA PHE A 136 -0.15 -7.74 12.20
C PHE A 136 1.38 -7.75 12.05
N GLN A 137 2.11 -7.36 13.10
CA GLN A 137 3.58 -7.38 13.14
C GLN A 137 4.17 -8.77 12.88
N LYS A 138 3.43 -9.85 13.17
CA LYS A 138 3.90 -11.21 12.94
C LYS A 138 4.06 -11.54 11.45
N ALA A 139 3.41 -10.81 10.54
CA ALA A 139 3.65 -10.97 9.11
C ALA A 139 5.07 -10.52 8.69
N PHE A 140 5.77 -9.75 9.54
CA PHE A 140 7.04 -9.11 9.22
C PHE A 140 8.24 -9.77 9.90
N SER A 141 8.05 -10.86 10.66
CA SER A 141 9.12 -11.57 11.38
C SER A 141 10.02 -12.43 10.49
N ARG A 142 9.59 -12.70 9.24
CA ARG A 142 10.31 -13.56 8.27
C ARG A 142 10.73 -14.92 8.84
N ASP A 143 9.86 -15.50 9.65
CA ASP A 143 10.02 -16.83 10.24
C ASP A 143 8.83 -17.73 9.85
N GLU A 144 8.84 -18.98 10.31
CA GLU A 144 7.77 -19.94 10.02
C GLU A 144 6.39 -19.44 10.47
N ASN A 145 6.33 -18.59 11.51
CA ASN A 145 5.09 -18.03 12.01
C ASN A 145 4.51 -16.96 11.07
N ALA A 146 5.35 -16.24 10.31
CA ALA A 146 4.92 -15.18 9.40
C ALA A 146 4.03 -15.70 8.27
N LYS A 147 4.25 -16.93 7.79
CA LYS A 147 3.52 -17.50 6.65
C LYS A 147 2.01 -17.39 6.77
N THR A 148 1.43 -17.81 7.89
CA THR A 148 -0.02 -17.79 8.10
C THR A 148 -0.57 -16.36 8.05
N TYR A 149 0.14 -15.40 8.64
CA TYR A 149 -0.27 -14.00 8.64
C TYR A 149 -0.12 -13.35 7.27
N LEU A 150 0.98 -13.62 6.56
CA LEU A 150 1.20 -13.17 5.19
C LEU A 150 0.06 -13.63 4.27
N PHE A 151 -0.32 -14.91 4.35
CA PHE A 151 -1.38 -15.45 3.51
C PHE A 151 -2.75 -14.88 3.88
N ASN A 152 -3.03 -14.73 5.18
CA ASN A 152 -4.29 -14.15 5.64
C ASN A 152 -4.46 -12.69 5.18
N TYR A 153 -3.46 -11.85 5.40
CA TYR A 153 -3.56 -10.42 5.04
C TYR A 153 -3.52 -10.17 3.54
N SER A 154 -2.88 -11.06 2.76
CA SER A 154 -2.77 -10.92 1.31
C SER A 154 -3.85 -11.64 0.51
N GLY A 155 -4.67 -12.48 1.16
CA GLY A 155 -5.62 -13.34 0.48
C GLY A 155 -4.97 -14.48 -0.34
N TYR A 156 -3.68 -14.76 -0.15
CA TYR A 156 -2.97 -15.81 -0.88
C TYR A 156 -3.56 -17.20 -0.58
N VAL A 157 -3.97 -17.92 -1.63
CA VAL A 157 -4.53 -19.27 -1.53
C VAL A 157 -3.43 -20.31 -1.66
N GLU A 158 -3.17 -21.04 -0.57
CA GLU A 158 -2.14 -22.07 -0.56
C GLU A 158 -2.45 -23.20 -1.57
N GLY A 159 -1.41 -23.65 -2.28
CA GLY A 159 -1.51 -24.73 -3.26
C GLY A 159 -1.94 -24.28 -4.65
N ILE A 160 -2.39 -23.03 -4.81
CA ILE A 160 -2.63 -22.42 -6.12
C ILE A 160 -1.36 -21.67 -6.56
N GLN A 161 -0.93 -21.93 -7.79
CA GLN A 161 0.29 -21.33 -8.34
C GLN A 161 -0.04 -19.99 -9.03
N PRO A 162 0.60 -18.88 -8.65
CA PRO A 162 0.46 -17.62 -9.38
C PRO A 162 0.92 -17.77 -10.84
N TYR A 163 0.53 -16.84 -11.69
CA TYR A 163 1.10 -16.72 -13.03
C TYR A 163 2.56 -16.26 -12.94
N PRO A 164 3.45 -16.74 -13.83
CA PRO A 164 4.72 -16.07 -14.10
C PRO A 164 4.50 -14.58 -14.34
N ILE A 165 5.38 -13.72 -13.82
CA ILE A 165 5.15 -12.28 -13.87
C ILE A 165 5.00 -11.75 -15.31
N GLU A 166 5.77 -12.28 -16.25
CA GLU A 166 5.66 -11.87 -17.67
C GLU A 166 4.28 -12.20 -18.25
N GLU A 167 3.74 -13.39 -17.95
CA GLU A 167 2.39 -13.80 -18.36
C GLU A 167 1.33 -12.91 -17.70
N PHE A 168 1.47 -12.64 -16.40
CA PHE A 168 0.53 -11.83 -15.64
C PHE A 168 0.36 -10.41 -16.21
N TYR A 169 1.44 -9.80 -16.69
CA TYR A 169 1.42 -8.45 -17.24
C TYR A 169 1.15 -8.38 -18.74
N SER A 170 1.37 -9.47 -19.49
CA SER A 170 1.27 -9.46 -20.96
C SER A 170 -0.03 -10.04 -21.51
N ASP A 171 -0.69 -10.93 -20.78
CA ASP A 171 -1.93 -11.56 -21.24
C ASP A 171 -3.16 -10.87 -20.63
N PRO A 172 -4.00 -10.17 -21.42
CA PRO A 172 -5.24 -9.59 -20.91
C PRO A 172 -6.38 -10.62 -20.75
N TYR A 173 -6.15 -11.90 -21.09
CA TYR A 173 -7.17 -12.95 -21.12
C TYR A 173 -6.98 -14.04 -20.05
N LEU A 174 -6.24 -13.74 -18.97
CA LEU A 174 -6.11 -14.63 -17.82
C LEU A 174 -7.49 -15.01 -17.28
N ASN A 175 -7.76 -16.32 -17.20
CA ASN A 175 -9.11 -16.84 -16.98
C ASN A 175 -9.25 -17.68 -15.70
N ASP A 176 -8.16 -17.92 -14.97
CA ASP A 176 -8.19 -18.59 -13.68
C ASP A 176 -8.19 -17.53 -12.55
N PRO A 177 -9.34 -17.32 -11.88
CA PRO A 177 -9.48 -16.26 -10.89
C PRO A 177 -8.61 -16.51 -9.64
N ASP A 178 -8.37 -17.76 -9.26
CA ASP A 178 -7.56 -18.08 -8.07
C ASP A 178 -6.07 -17.81 -8.36
N ARG A 179 -5.62 -18.14 -9.59
CA ARG A 179 -4.26 -17.79 -10.02
C ARG A 179 -4.09 -16.28 -10.19
N VAL A 180 -5.10 -15.56 -10.69
CA VAL A 180 -5.10 -14.08 -10.75
C VAL A 180 -5.00 -13.48 -9.35
N ASN A 181 -5.76 -14.01 -8.39
CA ASN A 181 -5.72 -13.59 -6.99
C ASN A 181 -4.31 -13.76 -6.40
N ASN A 182 -3.72 -14.95 -6.52
CA ASN A 182 -2.36 -15.19 -6.02
C ASN A 182 -1.32 -14.32 -6.75
N SER A 183 -1.47 -14.08 -8.04
CA SER A 183 -0.57 -13.17 -8.79
C SER A 183 -0.67 -11.74 -8.28
N THR A 184 -1.88 -11.26 -8.03
CA THR A 184 -2.14 -9.94 -7.45
C THR A 184 -1.55 -9.82 -6.05
N SER A 185 -1.67 -10.86 -5.23
CA SER A 185 -1.12 -10.87 -3.86
C SER A 185 0.42 -10.80 -3.83
N LEU A 186 1.10 -11.17 -4.91
CA LEU A 186 2.56 -11.04 -5.07
C LEU A 186 2.97 -9.79 -5.86
N ASN A 187 2.02 -9.02 -6.40
CA ASN A 187 2.32 -7.88 -7.24
C ASN A 187 2.50 -6.61 -6.42
N ALA A 188 3.62 -5.90 -6.62
CA ALA A 188 3.84 -4.62 -5.96
C ALA A 188 2.92 -3.52 -6.50
N SER A 189 2.50 -3.63 -7.77
CA SER A 189 1.50 -2.76 -8.40
C SER A 189 1.78 -1.26 -8.25
N PHE A 190 3.05 -0.82 -8.31
CA PHE A 190 3.35 0.62 -8.29
C PHE A 190 2.71 1.27 -9.50
N VAL A 191 1.98 2.35 -9.24
CA VAL A 191 1.41 3.22 -10.25
C VAL A 191 2.55 3.85 -11.05
N ASP A 192 2.35 3.92 -12.38
CA ASP A 192 3.27 4.59 -13.30
C ASP A 192 3.61 6.00 -12.81
N ILE A 193 4.88 6.41 -12.94
CA ILE A 193 5.38 7.70 -12.43
C ILE A 193 4.47 8.87 -12.84
N SER A 194 3.97 8.88 -14.08
CA SER A 194 3.12 9.95 -14.61
C SER A 194 1.74 10.06 -13.96
N SER A 195 1.30 8.98 -13.31
CA SER A 195 -0.03 8.83 -12.71
C SER A 195 0.01 8.85 -11.18
N ARG A 196 1.21 8.93 -10.58
CA ARG A 196 1.36 8.97 -9.12
C ARG A 196 0.80 10.26 -8.54
N ILE A 197 0.04 10.11 -7.46
CA ILE A 197 -0.54 11.25 -6.74
C ILE A 197 0.51 11.79 -5.78
N LYS A 198 0.81 13.10 -5.88
CA LYS A 198 1.83 13.78 -5.07
C LYS A 198 1.20 14.81 -4.15
N TYR A 199 1.72 14.86 -2.92
CA TYR A 199 1.25 15.71 -1.83
C TYR A 199 2.34 16.67 -1.33
N PRO A 200 1.97 17.86 -0.82
CA PRO A 200 0.64 18.45 -0.94
C PRO A 200 0.28 18.61 -2.42
N PHE A 201 -1.02 18.52 -2.76
CA PHE A 201 -1.46 18.59 -4.15
C PHE A 201 -0.94 19.88 -4.79
N ASN A 202 0.07 19.77 -5.65
CA ASN A 202 0.43 20.84 -6.55
C ASN A 202 -0.67 20.87 -7.61
N GLN A 203 -1.73 21.65 -7.37
CA GLN A 203 -2.55 22.16 -8.45
C GLN A 203 -1.61 22.98 -9.33
N THR A 204 -0.99 22.35 -10.32
CA THR A 204 -0.50 23.12 -11.46
C THR A 204 -1.77 23.60 -12.14
N GLU A 205 -2.21 24.81 -11.78
CA GLU A 205 -3.26 25.49 -12.53
C GLU A 205 -2.85 25.39 -14.01
N PRO A 206 -3.72 24.87 -14.89
CA PRO A 206 -3.43 24.98 -16.31
C PRO A 206 -3.34 26.47 -16.62
N GLU A 207 -2.15 26.95 -16.99
CA GLU A 207 -1.94 28.28 -17.56
C GLU A 207 -2.82 28.38 -18.82
N THR A 208 -4.07 28.81 -18.66
CA THR A 208 -4.95 29.12 -19.77
C THR A 208 -5.81 30.34 -19.43
N ALA A 209 -5.38 31.43 -20.04
CA ALA A 209 -6.21 32.40 -20.75
C ALA A 209 -7.42 33.00 -20.00
N ASN A 210 -7.30 34.32 -19.75
CA ASN A 210 -8.40 35.30 -19.71
C ASN A 210 -9.74 34.76 -20.24
N THR A 211 -10.71 34.47 -19.37
CA THR A 211 -12.13 34.61 -19.71
C THR A 211 -13.04 34.68 -18.47
N THR A 212 -13.60 35.88 -18.27
CA THR A 212 -14.94 36.18 -17.72
C THR A 212 -15.41 35.54 -16.40
N LYS A 213 -15.58 36.42 -15.39
CA LYS A 213 -16.35 36.21 -14.15
C LYS A 213 -17.65 35.44 -14.38
N LYS A 214 -17.71 34.17 -13.95
CA LYS A 214 -18.98 33.45 -13.72
C LYS A 214 -19.51 33.85 -12.34
N VAL A 215 -20.69 34.46 -12.34
CA VAL A 215 -21.48 34.72 -11.12
C VAL A 215 -21.94 33.37 -10.56
N ASN A 216 -21.59 33.12 -9.30
CA ASN A 216 -22.00 31.93 -8.54
C ASN A 216 -23.53 31.95 -8.33
N LYS A 217 -24.27 31.14 -9.08
CA LYS A 217 -25.65 30.79 -8.73
C LYS A 217 -25.68 29.46 -8.00
N LYS A 218 -26.34 29.45 -6.86
CA LYS A 218 -26.46 28.27 -6.00
C LYS A 218 -27.48 27.30 -6.59
N TRP A 219 -27.17 26.01 -6.50
CA TRP A 219 -27.81 24.90 -7.23
C TRP A 219 -29.32 24.71 -7.00
N TRP A 220 -29.89 25.29 -5.93
CA TRP A 220 -31.32 25.18 -5.63
C TRP A 220 -32.20 26.19 -6.37
N GLU A 221 -31.64 27.17 -7.08
CA GLU A 221 -32.42 28.15 -7.88
C GLU A 221 -32.98 27.56 -9.19
N PHE A 222 -32.64 26.31 -9.54
CA PHE A 222 -33.06 25.68 -10.80
C PHE A 222 -34.45 25.03 -10.76
N TRP A 223 -35.10 24.92 -9.60
CA TRP A 223 -36.33 24.12 -9.44
C TRP A 223 -37.58 24.93 -9.04
N LYS A 224 -37.58 26.25 -9.27
CA LYS A 224 -38.79 27.08 -9.13
C LYS A 224 -39.24 27.57 -10.50
N SER A 225 -40.08 26.78 -11.15
CA SER A 225 -40.97 27.18 -12.25
C SER A 225 -42.36 26.66 -11.97
#